data_AF-A0A925TIE8-F1
#
_entry.id   AF-A0A925TIE8-F1
#
_cell.length_a   1.000
_cell.length_b   1.000
_cell.length_c   1.000
_cell.angle_alpha   90.00
_cell.angle_beta   90.00
_cell.angle_gamma   90.00
#
_symmetry.space_group_name_H-M   'P 1'
#
loop_
_entity.id
_entity.type
_entity.pdbx_description
1 polymer ?
#
loop_
_entity_poly.entity_id
_entity_poly.type
_entity_poly.pdbx_seq_one_letter_code
_entity_poly.pdbx_strand_id
1 'polypeptide(L)'
;MSSVSKDRILSRDVVVTQIPSGDKHTLFAGAKVFIHQVLGGTYTVQGDAGLYRIDGKDADAIGEKVSTETVQASTLADGAPDPEALWDQLRKVYDPEIPVNIVDLGLVYSLDVIKADSGYKADVAMTLT
;
A
#
# COMPACT_ATOMS: atom_id res chain seq x y z
N MET A 1 17.21 -5.89 -18.90
CA MET A 1 16.73 -6.30 -17.57
C MET A 1 15.39 -6.98 -17.77
N SER A 2 15.26 -8.23 -17.36
CA SER A 2 14.15 -9.12 -17.71
C SER A 2 12.81 -8.48 -17.34
N SER A 3 11.93 -8.26 -18.33
CA SER A 3 10.59 -7.80 -18.07
C SER A 3 9.86 -8.93 -17.36
N VAL A 4 9.80 -8.88 -16.03
CA VAL A 4 8.91 -9.75 -15.28
C VAL A 4 7.51 -9.41 -15.78
N SER A 5 6.86 -10.36 -16.48
CA SER A 5 5.49 -10.16 -16.98
C SER A 5 4.61 -9.64 -15.85
N LYS A 6 3.63 -8.78 -16.10
CA LYS A 6 2.71 -8.31 -15.04
C LYS A 6 1.51 -9.23 -14.85
N ASP A 7 1.27 -10.11 -15.82
CA ASP A 7 0.27 -11.17 -15.72
C ASP A 7 0.70 -12.26 -14.73
N ARG A 8 -0.25 -12.67 -13.89
CA ARG A 8 -0.11 -13.73 -12.90
C ARG A 8 -1.32 -14.63 -12.91
N ILE A 9 -1.09 -15.87 -12.49
CA ILE A 9 -2.14 -16.82 -12.17
C ILE A 9 -2.01 -17.12 -10.68
N LEU A 10 -3.12 -17.01 -9.94
CA LEU A 10 -3.11 -17.30 -8.51
C LEU A 10 -2.76 -18.77 -8.27
N SER A 11 -1.76 -19.03 -7.43
CA SER A 11 -1.35 -20.39 -7.06
C SER A 11 -2.27 -21.02 -6.01
N ARG A 12 -3.01 -20.21 -5.25
CA ARG A 12 -3.95 -20.61 -4.20
C ARG A 12 -5.06 -19.56 -4.03
N ASP A 13 -6.10 -19.93 -3.30
CA ASP A 13 -7.15 -19.00 -2.89
C ASP A 13 -6.57 -17.92 -1.96
N VAL A 14 -6.97 -16.67 -2.19
CA VAL A 14 -6.54 -15.51 -1.40
C VAL A 14 -7.72 -14.60 -1.12
N VAL A 15 -7.80 -14.16 0.14
CA VAL A 15 -8.72 -13.09 0.53
C VAL A 15 -8.08 -11.76 0.17
N VAL A 16 -8.76 -11.01 -0.70
CA VAL A 16 -8.37 -9.69 -1.17
C VAL A 16 -9.32 -8.61 -0.66
N THR A 17 -8.90 -7.36 -0.77
CA THR A 17 -9.76 -6.19 -0.52
C THR A 17 -10.09 -5.50 -1.84
N GLN A 18 -11.36 -5.33 -2.17
CA GLN A 18 -11.77 -4.61 -3.37
C GLN A 18 -11.44 -3.11 -3.25
N ILE A 19 -10.92 -2.52 -4.31
CA ILE A 19 -10.65 -1.10 -4.43
C ILE A 19 -11.72 -0.49 -5.35
N PRO A 20 -12.44 0.58 -4.95
CA PRO A 20 -12.22 1.40 -3.75
C PRO A 20 -13.08 1.02 -2.52
N SER A 21 -14.02 0.08 -2.63
CA SER A 21 -15.06 -0.13 -1.60
C SER A 21 -14.52 -0.65 -0.25
N GLY A 22 -13.39 -1.34 -0.24
CA GLY A 22 -12.81 -1.95 0.95
C GLY A 22 -13.34 -3.34 1.27
N ASP A 23 -14.33 -3.84 0.53
CA ASP A 23 -14.98 -5.12 0.79
C ASP A 23 -14.02 -6.31 0.63
N LYS A 24 -14.17 -7.33 1.48
CA LYS A 24 -13.37 -8.55 1.39
C LYS A 24 -13.96 -9.49 0.36
N HIS A 25 -13.15 -9.92 -0.59
CA HIS A 25 -13.49 -10.91 -1.60
C HIS A 25 -12.47 -12.04 -1.59
N THR A 26 -12.87 -13.23 -2.02
CA THR A 26 -11.94 -14.34 -2.25
C THR A 26 -11.70 -14.47 -3.74
N LEU A 27 -10.43 -14.38 -4.16
CA LEU A 27 -10.01 -14.80 -5.48
C LEU A 27 -9.53 -16.25 -5.40
N PHE A 28 -10.05 -17.08 -6.29
CA PHE A 28 -9.76 -18.52 -6.29
C PHE A 28 -8.46 -18.82 -7.05
N ALA A 29 -7.82 -19.92 -6.67
CA ALA A 29 -6.66 -20.47 -7.37
C ALA A 29 -6.97 -20.65 -8.87
N GLY A 30 -6.00 -20.32 -9.72
CA GLY A 30 -6.16 -20.34 -11.18
C GLY A 30 -6.75 -19.07 -11.77
N ALA A 31 -7.25 -18.12 -10.97
CA ALA A 31 -7.69 -16.83 -11.49
C ALA A 31 -6.52 -16.05 -12.11
N LYS A 32 -6.78 -15.43 -13.26
CA LYS A 32 -5.82 -14.56 -13.95
C LYS A 32 -5.92 -13.17 -13.35
N VAL A 33 -4.78 -12.61 -12.98
CA VAL A 33 -4.69 -11.26 -12.45
C VAL A 33 -3.54 -10.50 -13.09
N PHE A 34 -3.71 -9.19 -13.25
CA PHE A 34 -2.67 -8.30 -13.75
C PHE A 34 -2.18 -7.38 -12.63
N ILE A 35 -0.88 -7.41 -12.32
CA ILE A 35 -0.29 -6.54 -11.29
C ILE A 35 -0.16 -5.12 -11.84
N HIS A 36 -0.91 -4.18 -11.26
CA HIS A 36 -0.80 -2.75 -11.57
C HIS A 36 0.35 -2.11 -10.80
N GLN A 37 0.36 -2.30 -9.49
CA GLN A 37 1.28 -1.63 -8.57
C GLN A 37 1.74 -2.57 -7.46
N VAL A 38 2.97 -2.36 -7.02
CA VAL A 38 3.57 -2.98 -5.84
C VAL A 38 4.02 -1.84 -4.93
N LEU A 39 3.36 -1.64 -3.79
CA LEU A 39 3.59 -0.50 -2.92
C LEU A 39 3.54 -0.92 -1.45
N GLY A 40 4.60 -0.59 -0.69
CA GLY A 40 4.64 -0.80 0.76
C GLY A 40 4.38 -2.24 1.18
N GLY A 41 4.82 -3.20 0.35
CA GLY A 41 4.56 -4.62 0.55
C GLY A 41 3.13 -5.07 0.26
N THR A 42 2.28 -4.26 -0.38
CA THR A 42 0.96 -4.69 -0.87
C THR A 42 0.93 -4.67 -2.40
N TYR A 43 0.03 -5.45 -2.98
CA TYR A 43 -0.06 -5.65 -4.42
C TYR A 43 -1.45 -5.26 -4.91
N THR A 44 -1.54 -4.26 -5.78
CA THR A 44 -2.78 -3.91 -6.47
C THR A 44 -2.85 -4.72 -7.75
N VAL A 45 -3.88 -5.57 -7.86
CA VAL A 45 -4.10 -6.44 -9.00
C VAL A 45 -5.46 -6.17 -9.64
N GLN A 46 -5.54 -6.31 -10.95
CA GLN A 46 -6.80 -6.32 -11.69
C GLN A 46 -7.23 -7.77 -11.92
N GLY A 47 -8.41 -8.13 -11.41
CA GLY A 47 -9.10 -9.37 -11.73
C GLY A 47 -10.35 -9.12 -12.57
N ASP A 48 -11.15 -10.16 -12.81
CA ASP A 48 -12.33 -10.09 -13.70
C ASP A 48 -13.41 -9.12 -13.21
N ALA A 49 -13.52 -8.91 -11.90
CA ALA A 49 -14.55 -8.08 -11.28
C ALA A 49 -14.02 -6.73 -10.75
N GLY A 50 -12.78 -6.34 -11.11
CA GLY A 50 -12.22 -5.03 -10.81
C GLY A 50 -10.84 -5.06 -10.18
N LEU A 51 -10.51 -4.00 -9.45
CA LEU A 51 -9.24 -3.85 -8.75
C LEU A 51 -9.31 -4.41 -7.34
N TYR A 52 -8.26 -5.11 -6.95
CA TYR A 52 -8.14 -5.77 -5.66
C TYR A 52 -6.75 -5.52 -5.07
N ARG A 53 -6.70 -5.31 -3.76
CA ARG A 53 -5.47 -5.28 -2.96
C ARG A 53 -5.22 -6.66 -2.37
N ILE A 54 -4.05 -7.23 -2.63
CA ILE A 54 -3.49 -8.40 -1.96
C ILE A 54 -2.50 -7.92 -0.89
N ASP A 55 -2.65 -8.43 0.33
CA ASP A 55 -1.74 -8.11 1.44
C ASP A 55 -0.37 -8.80 1.22
N GLY A 56 0.72 -8.21 1.71
CA GLY A 56 2.08 -8.70 1.45
C GLY A 56 2.40 -10.12 1.89
N LYS A 57 1.71 -10.57 2.94
CA LYS A 57 1.79 -11.95 3.44
C LYS A 57 1.31 -12.98 2.40
N ASP A 58 0.50 -12.56 1.45
CA ASP A 58 -0.11 -13.39 0.41
C ASP A 58 0.56 -13.18 -0.97
N ALA A 59 1.74 -12.54 -1.03
CA ALA A 59 2.48 -12.31 -2.27
C ALA A 59 2.88 -13.61 -2.97
N ASP A 60 3.07 -14.69 -2.21
CA ASP A 60 3.36 -16.02 -2.75
C ASP A 60 2.24 -16.51 -3.69
N ALA A 61 1.00 -16.08 -3.45
CA ALA A 61 -0.14 -16.45 -4.28
C ALA A 61 -0.02 -15.91 -5.71
N ILE A 62 0.68 -14.79 -5.90
CA ILE A 62 0.97 -14.16 -7.20
C ILE A 62 2.42 -14.38 -7.64
N GLY A 63 3.12 -15.35 -7.06
CA GLY A 63 4.50 -15.67 -7.43
C GLY A 63 5.53 -14.59 -7.09
N GLU A 64 5.16 -13.63 -6.24
CA GLU A 64 6.07 -12.62 -5.71
C GLU A 64 6.67 -13.09 -4.39
N LYS A 65 7.84 -12.54 -4.03
CA LYS A 65 8.41 -12.81 -2.72
C LYS A 65 7.56 -12.14 -1.66
N VAL A 66 7.14 -12.92 -0.66
CA VAL A 66 6.45 -12.40 0.53
C VAL A 66 7.30 -11.30 1.14
N SER A 67 6.86 -10.06 0.94
CA SER A 67 7.47 -8.89 1.55
C SER A 67 6.84 -8.72 2.93
N THR A 68 7.46 -9.32 3.93
CA THR A 68 7.23 -8.95 5.34
C THR A 68 8.00 -7.69 5.69
N GLU A 69 7.95 -6.66 4.83
CA GLU A 69 8.42 -5.33 5.22
C GLU A 69 7.40 -4.76 6.20
N THR A 70 7.55 -5.14 7.47
CA THR A 70 7.01 -4.33 8.54
C THR A 70 7.71 -2.98 8.44
N VAL A 71 6.96 -1.95 8.07
CA VAL A 71 7.43 -0.57 8.11
C VAL A 71 7.71 -0.26 9.58
N GLN A 72 8.96 -0.45 10.01
CA GLN A 72 9.44 0.06 11.28
C GLN A 72 9.66 1.56 11.07
N ALA A 73 8.64 2.35 11.37
CA ALA A 73 8.81 3.79 11.52
C ALA A 73 9.62 4.03 12.80
N SER A 74 10.63 4.88 12.72
CA SER A 74 11.37 5.32 13.90
C SER A 74 10.41 5.99 14.90
N THR A 75 10.70 5.79 16.17
CA THR A 75 10.06 6.54 17.26
C THR A 75 11.08 7.46 17.90
N LEU A 76 10.62 8.61 18.38
CA LEU A 76 11.39 9.48 19.25
C LEU A 76 11.68 8.80 20.60
N ALA A 77 12.59 9.39 21.38
CA ALA A 77 13.04 8.84 22.67
C ALA A 77 11.91 8.67 23.71
N ASP A 78 10.82 9.42 23.57
CA ASP A 78 9.61 9.35 24.39
C ASP A 78 8.57 8.34 23.86
N GLY A 79 8.91 7.61 22.80
CA GLY A 79 8.06 6.63 22.14
C GLY A 79 7.01 7.25 21.21
N ALA A 80 7.05 8.57 20.96
CA ALA A 80 6.20 9.18 19.94
C ALA A 80 6.65 8.78 18.53
N PRO A 81 5.74 8.65 17.56
CA PRO A 81 6.09 8.49 16.16
C PRO A 81 6.99 9.65 15.71
N ASP A 82 8.11 9.33 15.05
CA ASP A 82 9.00 10.33 14.48
C ASP A 82 8.29 11.05 13.30
N PRO A 83 8.07 12.37 13.36
CA PRO A 83 7.43 13.12 12.29
C PRO A 83 8.16 12.99 10.95
N GLU A 84 9.49 12.95 10.95
CA GLU A 84 10.26 12.83 9.70
C GLU A 84 10.05 11.45 9.07
N ALA A 85 10.03 10.40 9.89
CA ALA A 85 9.76 9.05 9.42
C ALA A 85 8.36 8.91 8.81
N LEU A 86 7.38 9.64 9.33
CA LEU A 86 6.03 9.70 8.78
C LEU A 86 6.01 10.45 7.43
N TRP A 87 6.69 11.60 7.32
CA TRP A 87 6.86 12.32 6.05
C TRP A 87 7.54 11.43 5.00
N ASP A 88 8.57 10.68 5.37
CA ASP A 88 9.26 9.73 4.49
C ASP A 88 8.34 8.61 3.99
N GLN A 89 7.35 8.17 4.79
CA GLN A 89 6.34 7.24 4.29
C GLN A 89 5.40 7.90 3.29
N LEU A 90 4.96 9.15 3.53
CA LEU A 90 4.10 9.88 2.59
C LEU A 90 4.81 10.13 1.25
N ARG A 91 6.13 10.37 1.26
CA ARG A 91 6.96 10.51 0.04
C ARG A 91 7.04 9.24 -0.82
N LYS A 92 6.66 8.08 -0.28
CA LYS A 92 6.59 6.82 -1.06
C LYS A 92 5.28 6.67 -1.82
N VAL A 93 4.29 7.52 -1.56
CA VAL A 93 3.01 7.50 -2.27
C VAL A 93 3.12 8.39 -3.51
N TYR A 94 2.99 7.78 -4.69
CA TYR A 94 3.07 8.46 -5.98
C TYR A 94 1.69 8.74 -6.53
N ASP A 95 1.56 9.89 -7.19
CA ASP A 95 0.37 10.19 -7.99
C ASP A 95 0.28 9.18 -9.18
N PRO A 96 -0.92 8.67 -9.49
CA PRO A 96 -1.09 7.66 -10.52
C PRO A 96 -0.96 8.20 -11.95
N GLU A 97 -1.20 9.50 -12.17
CA GLU A 97 -1.12 10.13 -13.49
C GLU A 97 0.27 10.71 -13.76
N ILE A 98 0.89 11.28 -12.73
CA ILE A 98 2.18 11.96 -12.78
C ILE A 98 3.15 11.21 -11.85
N PRO A 99 4.29 10.68 -12.33
CA PRO A 99 5.20 9.87 -11.54
C PRO A 99 6.05 10.69 -10.55
N VAL A 100 5.40 11.50 -9.72
CA VAL A 100 5.97 12.34 -8.65
C VAL A 100 5.19 12.02 -7.37
N ASN A 101 5.84 12.08 -6.21
CA ASN A 101 5.18 11.76 -4.94
C ASN A 101 4.28 12.89 -4.43
N ILE A 102 3.24 12.53 -3.67
CA ILE A 102 2.21 13.46 -3.19
C ILE A 102 2.76 14.59 -2.31
N VAL A 103 3.91 14.40 -1.68
CA VAL A 103 4.56 15.43 -0.86
C VAL A 103 5.27 16.45 -1.75
N ASP A 104 6.07 15.98 -2.71
CA ASP A 104 6.79 16.85 -3.65
C ASP A 104 5.87 17.52 -4.67
N LEU A 105 4.71 16.91 -4.96
CA LEU A 105 3.63 17.55 -5.71
C LEU A 105 2.93 18.67 -4.92
N GLY A 106 3.16 18.76 -3.60
CA GLY A 106 2.51 19.76 -2.75
C GLY A 106 1.05 19.44 -2.42
N LEU A 107 0.62 18.17 -2.55
CA LEU A 107 -0.75 17.75 -2.22
C LEU A 107 -0.98 17.59 -0.72
N VAL A 108 0.08 17.37 0.06
CA VAL A 108 0.03 17.27 1.53
C VAL A 108 0.42 18.61 2.15
N TYR A 109 -0.50 19.22 2.90
CA TYR A 109 -0.33 20.55 3.50
C TYR A 109 0.21 20.49 4.94
N SER A 110 -0.24 19.52 5.72
CA SER A 110 0.25 19.32 7.09
C SER A 110 0.14 17.86 7.53
N LEU A 111 0.99 17.51 8.48
CA LEU A 111 1.01 16.24 9.19
C LEU A 111 1.29 16.55 10.67
N ASP A 112 0.30 16.32 11.52
CA ASP A 112 0.37 16.60 12.95
C ASP A 112 0.21 15.30 13.74
N VAL A 113 1.14 15.05 14.68
CA VAL A 113 1.09 13.88 15.56
C VAL A 113 0.59 14.32 16.94
N ILE A 114 -0.58 13.82 17.31
CA ILE A 114 -1.27 14.17 18.56
C ILE A 114 -1.29 12.95 19.47
N LYS A 115 -0.87 13.13 20.73
CA LYS A 115 -0.99 12.07 21.74
C LYS A 115 -2.47 11.88 22.11
N ALA A 116 -2.94 10.64 22.08
CA ALA A 116 -4.31 10.24 22.39
C ALA A 116 -4.37 9.27 23.58
N ASP A 117 -5.57 8.99 24.08
CA ASP A 117 -5.79 8.15 25.28
C ASP A 117 -5.15 6.75 25.17
N SER A 118 -5.09 6.19 23.95
CA SER A 118 -4.52 4.87 23.67
C SER A 118 -3.51 4.88 22.51
N GLY A 119 -2.62 5.86 22.48
CA GLY A 119 -1.50 5.90 21.53
C GLY A 119 -1.33 7.28 20.90
N TYR A 120 -1.17 7.31 19.58
CA TYR A 120 -0.96 8.54 18.82
C TYR A 120 -1.92 8.58 17.63
N LYS A 121 -2.39 9.78 17.31
CA LYS A 121 -3.21 10.10 16.15
C LYS A 121 -2.38 10.93 15.19
N ALA A 122 -2.32 10.54 13.92
CA ALA A 122 -1.74 11.36 12.85
C ALA A 122 -2.88 12.04 12.07
N ASP A 123 -2.91 13.37 12.11
CA ASP A 123 -3.85 14.18 11.33
C ASP A 123 -3.14 14.73 10.10
N VAL A 124 -3.71 14.46 8.91
CA VAL A 124 -3.13 14.86 7.62
C VAL A 124 -4.12 15.73 6.87
N ALA A 125 -3.70 16.94 6.51
CA ALA A 125 -4.44 17.82 5.61
C ALA A 125 -3.89 17.66 4.20
N MET A 126 -4.73 17.29 3.24
CA MET A 126 -4.30 17.10 1.84
C MET A 126 -5.40 17.42 0.84
N THR A 127 -5.03 17.56 -0.44
CA THR A 127 -5.96 17.61 -1.57
C THR A 127 -5.68 16.44 -2.51
N LEU A 128 -6.73 15.72 -2.92
CA LEU A 128 -6.66 14.70 -3.95
C LEU A 128 -7.22 15.27 -5.26
N THR A 129 -6.54 15.00 -6.36
CA THR A 129 -6.95 15.34 -7.72
C THR A 129 -7.71 14.22 -8.39
#